data_AF-A0A929FEH6-F1
#
_entry.id   AF-A0A929FEH6-F1
#
_cell.length_a   1.000
_cell.length_b   1.000
_cell.length_c   1.000
_cell.angle_alpha   90.00
_cell.angle_beta   90.00
_cell.angle_gamma   90.00
#
_symmetry.space_group_name_H-M   'P 1'
#
loop_
_entity.id
_entity.type
_entity.pdbx_description
1 polymer ?
#
loop_
_entity_poly.entity_id
_entity_poly.type
_entity_poly.pdbx_seq_one_letter_code
_entity_poly.pdbx_strand_id
1 'polypeptide(L)'
;MRYTFEFIGVTPTLSFFNHQYKERYTQPSKVGAAYLASDRCTLDAFLSSIEAVPPKRDWNLDKVVDSVITFWLDNAEQVRHWKTRLDDAGRENLLVARVADVQALKVEFEWLLGDG
;
A
#
# COMPACT_ATOMS: atom_id res chain seq x y z
N MET A 1 11.76 -1.30 11.96
CA MET A 1 10.40 -0.75 11.76
C MET A 1 9.44 -1.91 11.66
N ARG A 2 8.27 -1.85 12.31
CA ARG A 2 7.27 -2.93 12.26
C ARG A 2 6.46 -2.92 10.96
N TYR A 3 6.20 -1.72 10.43
CA TYR A 3 5.51 -1.53 9.16
C TYR A 3 6.47 -0.97 8.11
N THR A 4 6.24 -1.35 6.86
CA THR A 4 6.88 -0.77 5.68
C THR A 4 5.85 -0.09 4.81
N PHE A 5 6.24 1.01 4.16
CA PHE A 5 5.47 1.66 3.11
C PHE A 5 6.33 1.70 1.85
N GLU A 6 5.74 1.41 0.69
CA GLU A 6 6.43 1.54 -0.60
C GLU A 6 5.44 1.81 -1.74
N PHE A 7 5.90 2.52 -2.77
CA PHE A 7 5.19 2.60 -4.04
C PHE A 7 5.45 1.35 -4.89
N ILE A 8 4.38 0.80 -5.46
CA ILE A 8 4.43 -0.41 -6.28
C ILE A 8 4.39 -0.09 -7.76
N GLY A 9 3.48 0.81 -8.17
CA GLY A 9 3.11 0.92 -9.57
C GLY A 9 2.00 1.91 -9.83
N VAL A 10 1.84 2.23 -11.11
CA VAL A 10 0.66 2.93 -11.62
C VAL A 10 -0.24 1.90 -12.31
N THR A 11 -1.54 1.93 -12.02
CA THR A 11 -2.51 1.00 -12.59
C THR A 11 -3.81 1.71 -12.96
N PRO A 12 -4.55 1.24 -13.98
CA PRO A 12 -5.88 1.77 -14.26
C PRO A 12 -6.82 1.61 -13.06
N THR A 13 -7.66 2.62 -12.81
CA THR A 13 -8.62 2.64 -11.71
C THR A 13 -9.48 1.39 -11.65
N LEU A 14 -9.99 0.94 -12.80
CA LEU A 14 -10.84 -0.26 -12.89
C LEU A 14 -10.09 -1.55 -12.51
N SER A 15 -8.81 -1.65 -12.86
CA SER A 15 -7.97 -2.79 -12.49
C SER A 15 -7.76 -2.85 -10.98
N PHE A 16 -7.48 -1.71 -10.34
CA PHE A 16 -7.36 -1.64 -8.88
C PHE A 16 -8.68 -1.97 -8.17
N PHE A 17 -9.79 -1.44 -8.67
CA PHE A 17 -11.11 -1.75 -8.12
C PHE A 17 -11.42 -3.25 -8.18
N ASN A 18 -11.16 -3.90 -9.31
CA ASN A 18 -11.34 -5.34 -9.46
C ASN A 18 -10.45 -6.14 -8.50
N HIS A 19 -9.22 -5.67 -8.24
CA HIS A 19 -8.34 -6.27 -7.23
C HIS A 19 -8.94 -6.16 -5.82
N GLN A 20 -9.36 -4.96 -5.41
CA GLN A 20 -9.98 -4.73 -4.10
C GLN A 20 -11.26 -5.57 -3.92
N TYR A 21 -12.07 -5.70 -4.98
CA TYR A 21 -13.26 -6.54 -4.94
C TYR A 21 -12.91 -8.02 -4.72
N LYS A 22 -11.93 -8.54 -5.46
CA LYS A 22 -11.46 -9.92 -5.29
C LYS A 22 -10.91 -10.17 -3.89
N GLU A 23 -10.07 -9.26 -3.38
CA GLU A 23 -9.57 -9.33 -2.00
C GLU A 23 -10.70 -9.32 -0.98
N ARG A 24 -11.74 -8.49 -1.17
CA ARG A 24 -12.79 -8.37 -0.16
C ARG A 24 -13.78 -9.52 -0.17
N TYR A 25 -14.07 -10.11 -1.33
CA TYR A 25 -15.23 -11.01 -1.49
C TYR A 25 -14.88 -12.42 -1.97
N THR A 26 -13.79 -12.60 -2.71
CA THR A 26 -13.50 -13.89 -3.39
C THR A 26 -12.31 -14.60 -2.76
N GLN A 27 -11.28 -13.86 -2.41
CA GLN A 27 -10.03 -14.35 -1.82
C GLN A 27 -9.52 -13.32 -0.82
N PRO A 28 -10.08 -13.28 0.40
CA PRO A 28 -9.50 -12.47 1.47
C PRO A 28 -8.04 -12.87 1.64
N SER A 29 -7.15 -11.99 1.17
CA SER A 29 -5.72 -12.08 1.39
C SER A 29 -5.54 -12.08 2.90
N LYS A 30 -5.27 -13.28 3.43
CA LYS A 30 -4.86 -13.43 4.80
C LYS A 30 -3.41 -12.97 4.83
N VAL A 31 -3.20 -11.88 5.56
CA VAL A 31 -1.95 -11.53 6.26
C VAL A 31 -1.10 -10.43 5.60
N GLY A 32 -0.63 -9.55 6.47
CA GLY A 32 0.57 -8.75 6.29
C GLY A 32 0.45 -7.45 5.51
N ALA A 33 -0.29 -7.39 4.40
CA ALA A 33 -0.26 -6.22 3.52
C ALA A 33 -1.62 -5.58 3.26
N ALA A 34 -1.60 -4.27 3.02
CA ALA A 34 -2.70 -3.44 2.59
C ALA A 34 -2.26 -2.65 1.35
N TYR A 35 -3.08 -2.69 0.31
CA TYR A 35 -2.86 -1.89 -0.88
C TYR A 35 -3.66 -0.59 -0.79
N LEU A 36 -2.96 0.53 -0.92
CA LEU A 36 -3.48 1.87 -0.97
C LEU A 36 -3.37 2.38 -2.39
N ALA A 37 -4.28 3.25 -2.81
CA ALA A 37 -4.19 3.86 -4.13
C ALA A 37 -4.69 5.30 -4.10
N SER A 38 -4.04 6.16 -4.87
CA SER A 38 -4.44 7.55 -5.04
C SER A 38 -4.25 8.02 -6.48
N ASP A 39 -5.15 8.89 -6.93
CA ASP A 39 -5.05 9.65 -8.18
C ASP A 39 -4.03 10.80 -8.09
N ARG A 40 -3.45 11.04 -6.90
CA ARG A 40 -2.45 12.07 -6.64
C ARG A 40 -1.26 11.50 -5.89
N CYS A 41 -0.06 11.84 -6.35
CA CYS A 41 1.18 11.51 -5.62
C CYS A 41 1.46 12.59 -4.55
N THR A 42 0.63 12.63 -3.50
CA THR A 42 0.84 13.52 -2.34
C THR A 42 0.72 12.74 -1.04
N LEU A 43 1.46 13.18 -0.01
CA LEU A 43 1.43 12.55 1.31
C LEU A 43 0.01 12.51 1.86
N ASP A 44 -0.69 13.65 1.85
CA ASP A 44 -2.05 13.76 2.38
C ASP A 44 -3.04 12.78 1.72
N ALA A 45 -2.92 12.56 0.40
CA ALA A 45 -3.83 11.66 -0.31
C ALA A 45 -3.62 10.20 0.10
N PHE A 46 -2.38 9.79 0.38
CA PHE A 46 -2.08 8.46 0.93
C PHE A 46 -2.47 8.35 2.40
N LEU A 47 -2.30 9.40 3.21
CA LEU A 47 -2.78 9.42 4.59
C LEU A 47 -4.31 9.25 4.66
N SER A 48 -5.08 9.97 3.84
CA SER A 48 -6.54 9.78 3.75
C SER A 48 -6.92 8.38 3.26
N SER A 49 -6.10 7.77 2.40
CA SER A 49 -6.35 6.39 1.92
C SER A 49 -6.17 5.35 3.03
N ILE A 50 -5.31 5.60 4.03
CA ILE A 50 -5.09 4.72 5.18
C ILE A 50 -6.31 4.70 6.10
N GLU A 51 -6.97 5.85 6.29
CA GLU A 51 -8.20 5.95 7.08
C GLU A 51 -9.35 5.12 6.49
N ALA A 52 -9.35 4.90 5.18
CA ALA A 52 -10.32 4.06 4.48
C ALA A 52 -10.02 2.55 4.58
N VAL A 53 -8.85 2.16 5.11
CA VAL A 53 -8.52 0.74 5.31
C VAL A 53 -9.36 0.20 6.45
N PRO A 54 -10.13 -0.89 6.25
CA PRO A 54 -10.99 -1.44 7.29
C PRO A 54 -10.17 -1.76 8.55
N PRO A 55 -10.68 -1.46 9.76
CA PRO A 55 -10.00 -1.72 11.04
C PRO A 55 -9.78 -3.21 11.35
N LYS A 56 -10.11 -4.12 10.43
CA LYS A 56 -9.99 -5.58 10.59
C LYS A 56 -8.57 -6.10 10.78
N ARG A 57 -7.53 -5.25 10.76
CA ARG A 57 -6.13 -5.68 10.67
C ARG A 57 -5.33 -5.64 11.98
N ASP A 58 -5.89 -5.25 13.14
CA ASP A 58 -5.14 -5.10 14.42
C ASP A 58 -3.85 -4.24 14.26
N TRP A 59 -3.84 -3.34 13.28
CA TRP A 59 -2.69 -2.50 13.00
C TRP A 59 -2.67 -1.29 13.92
N ASN A 60 -1.47 -0.96 14.39
CA ASN A 60 -1.24 0.33 15.04
C ASN A 60 -1.17 1.41 13.94
N LEU A 61 -2.28 2.12 13.75
CA LEU A 61 -2.40 3.15 12.72
C LEU A 61 -1.37 4.26 12.87
N ASP A 62 -1.05 4.69 14.09
CA ASP A 62 -0.01 5.69 14.33
C ASP A 62 1.34 5.23 13.77
N LYS A 63 1.68 3.96 13.93
CA LYS A 63 2.93 3.38 13.41
C LYS A 63 2.92 3.16 11.90
N VAL A 64 1.74 3.01 11.30
CA VAL A 64 1.58 3.00 9.85
C VAL A 64 1.74 4.40 9.28
N VAL A 65 1.14 5.41 9.91
CA VAL A 65 1.30 6.81 9.53
C VAL A 65 2.76 7.25 9.67
N ASP A 66 3.42 6.88 10.78
CA ASP A 66 4.86 7.11 10.96
C ASP A 66 5.68 6.54 9.79
N SER A 67 5.41 5.30 9.35
CA SER A 67 6.19 4.67 8.28
C SER A 67 5.98 5.35 6.92
N VAL A 68 4.77 5.83 6.66
CA VAL A 68 4.43 6.63 5.47
C VAL A 68 5.21 7.94 5.52
N ILE A 69 5.12 8.70 6.61
CA ILE A 69 5.83 9.99 6.75
C ILE A 69 7.34 9.80 6.60
N THR A 70 7.93 8.82 7.29
CA THR A 70 9.36 8.50 7.18
C THR A 70 9.74 8.16 5.73
N PHE A 71 8.95 7.33 5.05
CA PHE A 71 9.21 7.00 3.65
C PHE A 71 9.26 8.25 2.76
N TRP A 72 8.32 9.19 2.92
CA TRP A 72 8.31 10.43 2.13
C TRP A 72 9.51 11.33 2.40
N LEU A 73 9.94 11.43 3.67
CA LEU A 73 11.11 12.22 4.06
C LEU A 73 12.40 11.64 3.50
N ASP A 74 12.54 10.31 3.55
CA ASP A 74 13.78 9.63 3.18
C ASP A 74 13.89 9.36 1.66
N ASN A 75 12.77 9.34 0.93
CA ASN A 75 12.73 8.88 -0.47
C ASN A 75 12.18 9.94 -1.44
N ALA A 76 12.56 11.21 -1.27
CA ALA A 76 12.08 12.31 -2.11
C ALA A 76 12.27 12.10 -3.63
N GLU A 77 13.39 11.50 -4.04
CA GLU A 77 13.66 11.15 -5.44
C GLU A 77 12.64 10.13 -5.97
N GLN A 78 12.34 9.11 -5.18
CA GLN A 78 11.38 8.06 -5.54
C GLN A 78 9.96 8.63 -5.63
N VAL A 79 9.57 9.51 -4.69
CA VAL A 79 8.30 10.23 -4.74
C VAL A 79 8.19 11.04 -6.02
N ARG A 80 9.22 11.80 -6.38
CA ARG A 80 9.24 12.58 -7.63
C ARG A 80 9.12 11.68 -8.86
N HIS A 81 9.85 10.56 -8.89
CA HIS A 81 9.76 9.59 -9.99
C HIS A 81 8.33 9.10 -10.19
N TRP A 82 7.66 8.64 -9.12
CA TRP A 82 6.30 8.14 -9.21
C TRP A 82 5.27 9.22 -9.54
N LYS A 83 5.48 10.45 -9.08
CA LYS A 83 4.68 11.59 -9.48
C LYS A 83 4.73 11.79 -11.00
N THR A 84 5.92 11.82 -11.59
CA THR A 84 6.06 11.92 -13.05
C THR A 84 5.41 10.75 -13.77
N ARG A 85 5.59 9.51 -13.28
CA ARG A 85 4.94 8.34 -13.90
C ARG A 85 3.42 8.39 -13.86
N LEU A 86 2.84 8.92 -12.78
CA LEU A 86 1.39 9.08 -12.65
C LEU A 86 0.88 10.15 -13.62
N ASP A 87 1.58 11.29 -13.70
CA ASP A 87 1.25 12.37 -14.62
C ASP A 87 1.30 11.89 -16.09
N ASP A 88 2.31 11.09 -16.44
CA ASP A 88 2.46 10.50 -17.77
C ASP A 88 1.37 9.47 -18.12
N ALA A 89 0.84 8.76 -17.11
CA ALA A 89 -0.19 7.73 -17.32
C ALA A 89 -1.57 8.34 -17.61
N GLY A 90 -1.84 9.55 -17.10
CA GLY A 90 -3.10 10.26 -17.33
C GLY A 90 -4.22 9.91 -16.34
N ARG A 91 -5.42 10.49 -16.59
CA ARG A 91 -6.50 10.71 -15.62
C ARG A 91 -7.24 9.47 -15.08
N GLU A 92 -7.05 8.30 -15.69
CA GLU A 92 -7.77 7.06 -15.28
C GLU A 92 -6.84 6.04 -14.62
N ASN A 93 -5.73 6.53 -14.06
CA ASN A 93 -4.75 5.72 -13.37
C ASN A 93 -4.57 6.17 -11.93
N LEU A 94 -4.20 5.20 -11.09
CA LEU A 94 -3.90 5.41 -9.70
C LEU A 94 -2.46 4.97 -9.44
N LEU A 95 -1.77 5.76 -8.62
CA LEU A 95 -0.53 5.33 -7.99
C LEU A 95 -0.89 4.40 -6.84
N VAL A 96 -0.37 3.19 -6.87
CA VAL A 96 -0.58 2.15 -5.87
C VAL A 96 0.61 2.09 -4.94
N ALA A 97 0.33 2.03 -3.66
CA ALA A 97 1.30 1.78 -2.61
C ALA A 97 0.91 0.55 -1.78
N ARG A 98 1.91 -0.03 -1.13
CA ARG A 98 1.74 -1.09 -0.15
C ARG A 98 2.10 -0.54 1.22
N VAL A 99 1.25 -0.82 2.20
CA VAL A 99 1.65 -0.87 3.60
C VAL A 99 1.72 -2.33 4.00
N ALA A 100 2.77 -2.76 4.69
CA ALA A 100 2.81 -4.12 5.22
C ALA A 100 3.43 -4.20 6.62
N ASP A 101 2.89 -5.09 7.46
CA ASP A 101 3.53 -5.54 8.70
C ASP A 101 4.62 -6.57 8.34
N VAL A 102 5.87 -6.19 8.60
CA VAL A 102 7.06 -6.98 8.27
C VAL A 102 7.06 -8.32 9.00
N GLN A 103 6.54 -8.36 10.22
CA GLN A 103 6.49 -9.60 11.02
C GLN A 103 5.45 -10.55 10.45
N ALA A 104 4.30 -10.03 10.05
CA ALA A 104 3.25 -10.80 9.41
C ALA A 104 3.70 -11.35 8.04
N LEU A 105 4.41 -10.54 7.24
CA LEU A 105 5.03 -11.00 5.99
C LEU A 105 6.07 -12.10 6.23
N LYS A 106 6.88 -11.99 7.29
CA LYS A 106 7.87 -13.00 7.64
C LYS A 106 7.21 -14.34 7.99
N VAL A 107 6.17 -14.32 8.81
CA VAL A 107 5.40 -15.54 9.17
C VAL A 107 4.77 -16.18 7.94
N GLU A 108 4.20 -15.37 7.03
CA GLU A 108 3.65 -15.88 5.77
C GLU A 108 4.75 -16.50 4.89
N PHE A 109 5.91 -15.85 4.81
CA PHE A 109 7.06 -16.36 4.07
C PHE A 109 7.59 -17.69 4.64
N GLU A 110 7.72 -17.80 5.96
CA GLU A 110 8.09 -19.04 6.67
C GLU A 110 7.07 -20.17 6.41
N TRP A 111 5.77 -19.84 6.45
CA TRP A 111 4.70 -20.79 6.12
C TRP A 111 4.78 -21.28 4.67
N LEU A 112 5.05 -20.38 3.71
CA LEU A 112 5.22 -20.75 2.29
C LEU A 112 6.44 -21.63 2.05
N LEU A 113 7.50 -21.48 2.85
CA LEU A 113 8.71 -22.31 2.76
C LEU A 113 8.59 -23.65 3.48
N GLY A 114 7.52 -23.87 4.27
CA GLY A 114 7.28 -25.12 4.97
C GLY A 114 8.05 -25.29 6.28
N ASP A 115 8.62 -24.21 6.82
CA ASP A 115 9.34 -24.20 8.10
C ASP A 115 8.38 -23.95 9.30
N GLY A 116 7.29 -24.74 9.37
CA GLY A 116 6.23 -24.63 10.38
C GLY A 116 6.14 -25.83 11.32
#